data_AF-A0A5C6B1W0-F1
#
_entry.id   AF-A0A5C6B1W0-F1
#
_cell.length_a   1.000
_cell.length_b   1.000
_cell.length_c   1.000
_cell.angle_alpha   90.00
_cell.angle_beta   90.00
_cell.angle_gamma   90.00
#
_symmetry.space_group_name_H-M   'P 1'
#
loop_
_entity.id
_entity.type
_entity.pdbx_description
1 polymer ?
#
loop_
_entity_poly.entity_id
_entity_poly.type
_entity_poly.pdbx_seq_one_letter_code
_entity_poly.pdbx_strand_id
1 'polypeptide(L)'
;METLWRWFFRCVVGIGVLFAAFSILLVVGMNRPHVTQSNGFTNVTPDAIAATLSASLPETATNVRYCRASVGMGGRLLIYRFSAPVTDLHTHAQAEFTAHWDKPPLQKTTSSGSPINDHEIKLYKTGFGIDADWMLPPSNALGTLYESADGQFSHRPTIFVDDENGVLYFQMTD
;
A
#
# COMPACT_ATOMS: atom_id res chain seq x y z
N MET A 1 27.56 -1.46 -54.71
CA MET A 1 27.37 -0.48 -53.62
C MET A 1 25.93 -0.43 -53.11
N GLU A 2 24.93 -0.44 -53.99
CA GLU A 2 23.51 -0.32 -53.61
C GLU A 2 22.97 -1.46 -52.74
N THR A 3 23.41 -2.70 -52.96
CA THR A 3 23.03 -3.88 -52.17
C THR A 3 23.55 -3.82 -50.73
N LEU A 4 24.80 -3.39 -50.54
CA LEU A 4 25.40 -3.19 -49.22
C LEU A 4 24.67 -2.12 -48.40
N TRP A 5 24.28 -1.02 -49.06
CA TRP A 5 23.51 0.05 -48.45
C TRP A 5 22.10 -0.40 -48.02
N ARG A 6 21.41 -1.20 -48.85
CA ARG A 6 20.10 -1.78 -48.50
C ARG A 6 20.19 -2.73 -47.30
N TRP A 7 21.23 -3.56 -47.23
CA TRP A 7 21.46 -4.45 -46.08
C TRP A 7 21.80 -3.66 -44.81
N PHE A 8 22.67 -2.66 -44.91
CA PHE A 8 22.97 -1.76 -43.79
C PHE A 8 21.72 -1.06 -43.25
N PHE A 9 20.89 -0.48 -44.12
CA PHE A 9 19.65 0.19 -43.73
C PHE A 9 18.67 -0.77 -43.05
N ARG A 10 18.50 -2.00 -43.58
CA ARG A 10 17.67 -3.03 -42.96
C ARG A 10 18.17 -3.45 -41.58
N CYS A 11 19.48 -3.58 -41.40
CA CYS A 11 20.08 -3.88 -40.10
C CYS A 11 19.85 -2.74 -39.10
N VAL A 12 20.03 -1.47 -39.50
CA VAL A 12 19.78 -0.31 -38.65
C VAL A 12 18.31 -0.22 -38.23
N VAL A 13 17.38 -0.39 -39.19
CA VAL A 13 15.94 -0.41 -38.89
C VAL A 13 15.59 -1.59 -37.98
N GLY A 14 16.13 -2.78 -38.24
CA GLY A 14 15.91 -3.97 -37.41
C GLY A 14 16.38 -3.76 -35.96
N ILE A 15 17.57 -3.19 -35.76
CA ILE A 15 18.10 -2.84 -34.43
C ILE A 15 17.18 -1.80 -33.77
N GLY A 16 16.75 -0.77 -34.50
CA GLY A 16 15.83 0.25 -33.99
C GLY A 16 14.50 -0.35 -33.50
N VAL A 17 13.92 -1.28 -34.26
CA VAL A 17 12.69 -1.99 -33.88
C VAL A 17 12.91 -2.87 -32.65
N LEU A 18 14.02 -3.61 -32.57
CA LEU A 18 14.35 -4.44 -31.42
C LEU A 18 14.55 -3.59 -30.15
N PHE A 19 15.23 -2.45 -30.28
CA PHE A 19 15.41 -1.53 -29.17
C PHE A 19 14.07 -0.96 -28.70
N ALA A 20 13.21 -0.51 -29.62
CA ALA A 20 11.87 -0.02 -29.27
C ALA A 20 11.02 -1.10 -28.58
N ALA A 21 11.03 -2.33 -29.09
CA ALA A 21 10.33 -3.46 -28.47
C ALA A 21 10.85 -3.76 -27.06
N PHE A 22 12.18 -3.76 -26.88
CA PHE A 22 12.81 -3.93 -25.57
C PHE A 22 12.42 -2.80 -24.60
N SER A 23 12.46 -1.54 -25.04
CA SER A 23 12.04 -0.39 -24.22
C SER A 23 10.58 -0.50 -23.81
N ILE A 24 9.67 -0.90 -24.71
CA ILE A 24 8.25 -1.11 -24.39
C ILE A 24 8.10 -2.23 -23.35
N LEU A 25 8.75 -3.38 -23.55
CA LEU A 25 8.68 -4.50 -22.61
C LEU A 25 9.22 -4.12 -21.23
N LEU A 26 10.31 -3.35 -21.19
CA LEU A 26 10.90 -2.86 -19.96
C LEU A 26 9.96 -1.90 -19.23
N VAL A 27 9.37 -0.93 -19.94
CA VAL A 27 8.38 0.01 -19.37
C VAL A 27 7.14 -0.73 -18.86
N VAL A 28 6.61 -1.69 -19.63
CA VAL A 28 5.46 -2.50 -19.22
C VAL A 28 5.79 -3.33 -17.98
N GLY A 29 6.95 -3.98 -17.96
CA GLY A 29 7.40 -4.78 -16.82
C GLY A 29 7.60 -3.94 -15.56
N MET A 30 8.22 -2.77 -15.67
CA MET A 30 8.48 -1.88 -14.53
C MET A 30 7.21 -1.24 -13.95
N ASN A 31 6.16 -1.06 -14.76
CA ASN A 31 4.88 -0.49 -14.32
C ASN A 31 3.81 -1.53 -13.97
N ARG A 32 4.10 -2.83 -14.15
CA ARG A 32 3.14 -3.88 -13.79
C ARG A 32 3.18 -4.11 -12.28
N PRO A 33 2.06 -3.91 -11.56
CA PRO A 33 2.01 -4.18 -10.13
C PRO A 33 2.04 -5.69 -9.86
N HIS A 34 2.83 -6.08 -8.87
CA HIS A 34 2.75 -7.38 -8.24
C HIS A 34 1.90 -7.26 -6.98
N VAL A 35 0.72 -7.86 -6.96
CA VAL A 35 -0.28 -7.70 -5.90
C VAL A 35 -0.52 -9.01 -5.16
N THR A 36 -0.50 -8.94 -3.83
CA THR A 36 -0.93 -10.00 -2.92
C THR A 36 -2.03 -9.44 -2.02
N GLN A 37 -3.25 -9.96 -2.10
CA GLN A 37 -4.40 -9.44 -1.37
C GLN A 37 -5.34 -10.56 -0.91
N SER A 38 -6.16 -10.28 0.11
CA SER A 38 -7.24 -11.18 0.51
C SER A 38 -8.39 -11.17 -0.50
N ASN A 39 -9.10 -12.30 -0.64
CA ASN A 39 -10.32 -12.38 -1.42
C ASN A 39 -11.52 -11.82 -0.62
N GLY A 40 -11.58 -10.50 -0.51
CA GLY A 40 -12.58 -9.82 0.33
C GLY A 40 -12.20 -9.82 1.81
N PHE A 41 -13.22 -9.70 2.67
CA PHE A 41 -13.06 -9.75 4.12
C PHE A 41 -12.95 -11.19 4.61
N THR A 42 -12.01 -11.43 5.50
CA THR A 42 -11.71 -12.74 6.09
C THR A 42 -11.62 -12.65 7.61
N ASN A 43 -11.65 -13.81 8.26
CA ASN A 43 -11.19 -13.94 9.64
C ASN A 43 -9.66 -13.82 9.72
N VAL A 44 -9.11 -13.82 10.94
CA VAL A 44 -7.66 -13.89 11.16
C VAL A 44 -7.11 -15.18 10.54
N THR A 45 -6.19 -15.02 9.58
CA THR A 45 -5.46 -16.10 8.92
C THR A 45 -3.96 -15.87 9.05
N PRO A 46 -3.11 -16.90 8.86
CA PRO A 46 -1.66 -16.71 8.80
C PRO A 46 -1.22 -15.67 7.77
N ASP A 47 -1.89 -15.62 6.62
CA ASP A 47 -1.60 -14.62 5.57
C ASP A 47 -1.96 -13.19 6.01
N ALA A 48 -3.07 -13.03 6.74
CA ALA A 48 -3.46 -11.73 7.30
C ALA A 48 -2.46 -11.25 8.36
N ILE A 49 -1.99 -12.15 9.23
CA ILE A 49 -0.96 -11.84 10.22
C ILE A 49 0.35 -11.47 9.52
N ALA A 50 0.75 -12.22 8.49
CA ALA A 50 1.96 -11.95 7.71
C ALA A 50 1.91 -10.63 6.90
N ALA A 51 0.71 -10.05 6.73
CA ALA A 51 0.54 -8.75 6.12
C ALA A 51 0.79 -7.59 7.10
N THR A 52 0.83 -7.83 8.42
CA THR A 52 1.10 -6.79 9.43
C THR A 52 2.61 -6.57 9.64
N LEU A 53 3.00 -5.40 10.15
CA LEU A 53 4.41 -5.15 10.50
C LEU A 53 4.80 -5.83 11.81
N SER A 54 3.89 -5.86 12.78
CA SER A 54 4.11 -6.49 14.09
C SER A 54 4.08 -8.01 14.04
N ALA A 55 3.73 -8.61 12.89
CA ALA A 55 3.49 -10.04 12.73
C ALA A 55 2.45 -10.57 13.73
N SER A 56 1.43 -9.77 14.04
CA SER A 56 0.37 -10.11 14.98
C SER A 56 -0.95 -9.44 14.61
N LEU A 57 -2.06 -10.04 15.00
CA LEU A 57 -3.38 -9.42 15.02
C LEU A 57 -4.04 -9.75 16.37
N PRO A 58 -4.89 -8.87 16.92
CA PRO A 58 -5.68 -9.21 18.09
C PRO A 58 -6.54 -10.46 17.84
N GLU A 59 -6.72 -11.32 18.85
CA GLU A 59 -7.57 -12.51 18.72
C GLU A 59 -9.04 -12.16 18.43
N THR A 60 -9.46 -10.96 18.85
CA THR A 60 -10.79 -10.38 18.63
C THR A 60 -10.97 -9.77 17.24
N ALA A 61 -9.93 -9.76 16.41
CA ALA A 61 -9.97 -9.14 15.09
C ALA A 61 -10.94 -9.89 14.15
N THR A 62 -11.79 -9.12 13.49
CA THR A 62 -12.77 -9.60 12.52
C THR A 62 -12.77 -8.72 11.28
N ASN A 63 -13.39 -9.18 10.20
CA ASN A 63 -13.49 -8.44 8.94
C ASN A 63 -12.13 -7.92 8.46
N VAL A 64 -11.12 -8.78 8.50
CA VAL A 64 -9.77 -8.44 8.10
C VAL A 64 -9.71 -8.39 6.57
N ARG A 65 -9.14 -7.32 6.04
CA ARG A 65 -8.83 -7.21 4.61
C ARG A 65 -7.48 -6.57 4.46
N TYR A 66 -6.62 -7.16 3.63
CA TYR A 66 -5.26 -6.71 3.44
C TYR A 66 -4.89 -6.72 1.97
N CYS A 67 -3.95 -5.86 1.60
CA CYS A 67 -3.34 -5.83 0.30
C CYS A 67 -1.90 -5.32 0.41
N ARG A 68 -1.00 -6.03 -0.25
CA ARG A 68 0.38 -5.63 -0.49
C ARG A 68 0.59 -5.54 -1.99
N ALA A 69 1.16 -4.44 -2.45
CA ALA A 69 1.60 -4.33 -3.83
C ALA A 69 3.02 -3.79 -3.95
N SER A 70 3.67 -4.12 -5.06
CA SER A 70 4.92 -3.49 -5.45
C SER A 70 4.94 -3.22 -6.95
N VAL A 71 5.53 -2.09 -7.33
CA VAL A 71 5.72 -1.67 -8.73
C VAL A 71 7.16 -1.21 -8.86
N GLY A 72 7.86 -1.66 -9.91
CA GLY A 72 9.29 -1.42 -10.08
C GLY A 72 9.67 0.07 -10.02
N MET A 73 8.84 0.96 -10.56
CA MET A 73 9.01 2.42 -10.46
C MET A 73 8.07 3.12 -9.47
N GLY A 74 7.06 2.41 -8.96
CA GLY A 74 5.98 2.99 -8.15
C GLY A 74 6.11 2.71 -6.66
N GLY A 75 7.12 1.96 -6.25
CA GLY A 75 7.36 1.64 -4.85
C GLY A 75 6.58 0.42 -4.36
N ARG A 76 6.22 0.44 -3.08
CA ARG A 76 5.52 -0.60 -2.33
C ARG A 76 4.35 0.03 -1.59
N LEU A 77 3.25 -0.71 -1.58
CA LEU A 77 2.06 -0.37 -0.83
C LEU A 77 1.77 -1.51 0.14
N LEU A 78 1.50 -1.17 1.39
CA LEU A 78 0.89 -2.06 2.36
C LEU A 78 -0.32 -1.36 2.97
N ILE A 79 -1.49 -1.96 2.78
CA ILE A 79 -2.75 -1.49 3.37
C ILE A 79 -3.49 -2.65 3.99
N TYR A 80 -4.15 -2.40 5.12
CA TYR A 80 -5.11 -3.33 5.67
C TYR A 80 -6.09 -2.63 6.59
N ARG A 81 -7.21 -3.30 6.86
CA ARG A 81 -8.17 -2.91 7.89
C ARG A 81 -8.73 -4.11 8.60
N PHE A 82 -9.22 -3.91 9.81
CA PHE A 82 -10.01 -4.89 10.55
C PHE A 82 -10.83 -4.21 11.64
N SER A 83 -11.82 -4.95 12.15
CA SER A 83 -12.66 -4.55 13.28
C SER A 83 -12.27 -5.28 14.55
N ALA A 84 -12.22 -4.58 15.69
CA ALA A 84 -11.99 -5.15 17.02
C ALA A 84 -12.43 -4.16 18.10
N PRO A 85 -12.46 -4.55 19.39
CA PRO A 85 -12.61 -3.60 20.50
C PRO A 85 -11.56 -2.48 20.42
N VAL A 86 -11.98 -1.23 20.68
CA VAL A 86 -11.13 -0.02 20.52
C VAL A 86 -9.81 -0.12 21.30
N THR A 87 -9.82 -0.75 22.47
CA THR A 87 -8.61 -1.01 23.26
C THR A 87 -7.57 -1.85 22.51
N ASP A 88 -8.04 -2.87 21.80
CA ASP A 88 -7.19 -3.78 21.04
C ASP A 88 -6.65 -3.08 19.79
N LEU A 89 -7.48 -2.24 19.16
CA LEU A 89 -7.09 -1.43 18.00
C LEU A 89 -5.96 -0.45 18.37
N HIS A 90 -6.07 0.28 19.47
CA HIS A 90 -5.01 1.19 19.91
C HIS A 90 -3.73 0.45 20.29
N THR A 91 -3.86 -0.70 20.95
CA THR A 91 -2.70 -1.54 21.31
C THR A 91 -1.99 -2.03 20.06
N HIS A 92 -2.74 -2.51 19.07
CA HIS A 92 -2.20 -2.96 17.80
C HIS A 92 -1.56 -1.80 17.02
N ALA A 93 -2.20 -0.63 16.94
CA ALA A 93 -1.64 0.54 16.26
C ALA A 93 -0.27 0.93 16.84
N GLN A 94 -0.12 0.92 18.17
CA GLN A 94 1.16 1.16 18.82
C GLN A 94 2.19 0.08 18.49
N ALA A 95 1.80 -1.20 18.52
CA ALA A 95 2.68 -2.32 18.18
C ALA A 95 3.22 -2.20 16.75
N GLU A 96 2.35 -1.91 15.77
CA GLU A 96 2.72 -1.69 14.38
C GLU A 96 3.74 -0.58 14.19
N PHE A 97 3.56 0.56 14.87
CA PHE A 97 4.51 1.66 14.83
C PHE A 97 5.89 1.27 15.38
N THR A 98 5.90 0.49 16.47
CA THR A 98 7.14 0.06 17.13
C THR A 98 7.88 -1.08 16.42
N ALA A 99 7.17 -1.84 15.56
CA ALA A 99 7.73 -2.99 14.86
C ALA A 99 8.70 -2.61 13.72
N HIS A 100 8.59 -1.39 13.20
CA HIS A 100 9.43 -0.92 12.09
C HIS A 100 10.79 -0.34 12.58
N TRP A 101 11.81 -0.36 11.72
CA TRP A 101 13.23 -0.34 12.12
C TRP A 101 13.76 1.00 12.66
N ASP A 102 13.49 2.14 12.01
CA ASP A 102 13.67 3.46 12.66
C ASP A 102 12.68 3.59 13.83
N LYS A 103 12.95 4.41 14.83
CA LYS A 103 11.98 4.62 15.92
C LYS A 103 11.78 6.11 16.14
N PRO A 104 11.34 6.86 15.11
CA PRO A 104 10.96 8.24 15.33
C PRO A 104 9.82 8.27 16.37
N PRO A 105 9.70 9.37 17.13
CA PRO A 105 8.62 9.51 18.08
C PRO A 105 7.25 9.35 17.39
N LEU A 106 6.38 8.57 18.00
CA LEU A 106 5.00 8.43 17.59
C LEU A 106 4.22 9.70 17.95
N GLN A 107 3.50 10.26 16.98
CA GLN A 107 2.50 11.29 17.22
C GLN A 107 1.11 10.65 17.24
N LYS A 108 0.32 11.00 18.26
CA LYS A 108 -1.07 10.56 18.43
C LYS A 108 -1.97 11.78 18.44
N THR A 109 -2.90 11.86 17.49
CA THR A 109 -3.87 12.96 17.35
C THR A 109 -5.28 12.41 17.52
N THR A 110 -5.95 12.77 18.62
CA THR A 110 -7.32 12.32 18.89
C THR A 110 -8.36 13.23 18.24
N SER A 111 -9.55 12.70 17.99
CA SER A 111 -10.66 13.43 17.36
C SER A 111 -10.29 13.97 15.97
N SER A 112 -9.42 13.25 15.27
CA SER A 112 -9.03 13.55 13.89
C SER A 112 -10.02 12.93 12.92
N GLY A 113 -10.23 13.60 11.78
CA GLY A 113 -10.79 12.94 10.61
C GLY A 113 -9.81 11.92 10.02
N SER A 114 -10.33 10.99 9.25
CA SER A 114 -9.51 10.03 8.50
C SER A 114 -8.60 10.75 7.50
N PRO A 115 -7.28 10.45 7.48
CA PRO A 115 -6.42 10.87 6.39
C PRO A 115 -6.76 10.13 5.09
N ILE A 116 -7.31 8.91 5.19
CA ILE A 116 -7.70 8.05 4.08
C ILE A 116 -8.98 8.58 3.45
N ASN A 117 -8.85 9.05 2.22
CA ASN A 117 -9.90 9.70 1.45
C ASN A 117 -9.85 9.27 -0.03
N ASP A 118 -10.84 9.70 -0.82
CA ASP A 118 -10.97 9.31 -2.24
C ASP A 118 -9.73 9.63 -3.09
N HIS A 119 -8.98 10.69 -2.74
CA HIS A 119 -7.74 11.01 -3.44
C HIS A 119 -6.69 9.92 -3.24
N GLU A 120 -6.50 9.45 -2.00
CA GLU A 120 -5.54 8.38 -1.69
C GLU A 120 -5.94 7.06 -2.36
N ILE A 121 -7.22 6.71 -2.33
CA ILE A 121 -7.72 5.49 -3.00
C ILE A 121 -7.50 5.56 -4.51
N LYS A 122 -7.71 6.73 -5.12
CA LYS A 122 -7.42 6.93 -6.53
C LYS A 122 -5.93 6.74 -6.83
N LEU A 123 -5.03 7.21 -5.95
CA LEU A 123 -3.59 6.98 -6.09
C LEU A 123 -3.24 5.49 -6.03
N TYR A 124 -3.88 4.71 -5.17
CA TYR A 124 -3.67 3.26 -5.11
C TYR A 124 -4.10 2.55 -6.38
N LYS A 125 -5.23 2.97 -6.95
CA LYS A 125 -5.72 2.44 -8.22
C LYS A 125 -4.79 2.80 -9.37
N THR A 126 -4.35 4.05 -9.48
CA THR A 126 -3.50 4.48 -10.59
C THR A 126 -2.05 4.03 -10.46
N GLY A 127 -1.52 3.99 -9.23
CA GLY A 127 -0.14 3.65 -8.95
C GLY A 127 0.10 2.15 -8.87
N PHE A 128 -0.82 1.41 -8.23
CA PHE A 128 -0.65 -0.01 -7.92
C PHE A 128 -1.72 -0.92 -8.54
N GLY A 129 -2.69 -0.38 -9.28
CA GLY A 129 -3.74 -1.18 -9.94
C GLY A 129 -4.70 -1.85 -8.95
N ILE A 130 -4.85 -1.32 -7.74
CA ILE A 130 -5.68 -1.91 -6.68
C ILE A 130 -6.97 -1.12 -6.51
N ASP A 131 -8.11 -1.81 -6.50
CA ASP A 131 -9.39 -1.24 -6.04
C ASP A 131 -9.48 -1.31 -4.51
N ALA A 132 -9.20 -0.18 -3.87
CA ALA A 132 -9.05 -0.04 -2.42
C ALA A 132 -10.23 0.69 -1.73
N ASP A 133 -11.41 0.76 -2.35
CA ASP A 133 -12.58 1.48 -1.80
C ASP A 133 -12.98 1.00 -0.39
N TRP A 134 -12.64 -0.24 -0.06
CA TRP A 134 -12.82 -0.80 1.27
C TRP A 134 -11.97 -0.13 2.35
N MET A 135 -10.95 0.65 1.99
CA MET A 135 -10.16 1.43 2.94
C MET A 135 -10.81 2.77 3.30
N LEU A 136 -11.88 3.19 2.61
CA LEU A 136 -12.58 4.44 2.94
C LEU A 136 -13.39 4.27 4.23
N PRO A 137 -13.12 5.06 5.27
CA PRO A 137 -14.00 5.13 6.42
C PRO A 137 -15.28 5.90 6.07
N PRO A 138 -16.31 5.84 6.93
CA PRO A 138 -17.46 6.74 6.83
C PRO A 138 -17.02 8.20 6.71
N SER A 139 -17.73 9.02 5.92
CA SER A 139 -17.33 10.41 5.63
C SER A 139 -17.25 11.32 6.85
N ASN A 140 -17.94 10.95 7.94
CA ASN A 140 -17.95 11.65 9.22
C ASN A 140 -17.14 10.90 10.30
N ALA A 141 -16.33 9.91 9.94
CA ALA A 141 -15.54 9.13 10.88
C ALA A 141 -14.56 10.05 11.63
N LEU A 142 -14.67 10.04 12.95
CA LEU A 142 -13.74 10.67 13.86
C LEU A 142 -13.05 9.58 14.68
N GLY A 143 -11.78 9.80 14.93
CA GLY A 143 -11.00 8.80 15.64
C GLY A 143 -9.62 9.28 16.03
N THR A 144 -8.73 8.32 16.18
CA THR A 144 -7.36 8.56 16.60
C THR A 144 -6.42 8.29 15.43
N LEU A 145 -5.68 9.32 15.03
CA LEU A 145 -4.62 9.22 14.04
C LEU A 145 -3.28 8.94 14.74
N TYR A 146 -2.56 7.97 14.21
CA TYR A 146 -1.19 7.64 14.57
C TYR A 146 -0.30 7.85 13.35
N GLU A 147 0.70 8.71 13.51
CA GLU A 147 1.63 9.12 12.45
C GLU A 147 3.02 9.36 13.05
N SER A 148 4.03 9.51 12.20
CA SER A 148 5.36 9.87 12.68
C SER A 148 5.42 11.35 13.06
N ALA A 149 6.07 11.67 14.18
CA ALA A 149 6.26 13.06 14.60
C ALA A 149 7.17 13.88 13.65
N ASP A 150 7.97 13.20 12.82
CA ASP A 150 8.76 13.84 11.76
C ASP A 150 8.00 13.97 10.42
N GLY A 151 6.73 13.56 10.38
CA GLY A 151 5.88 13.60 9.19
C GLY A 151 6.15 12.44 8.22
N GLN A 152 6.00 12.70 6.92
CA GLN A 152 6.07 11.69 5.85
C GLN A 152 7.51 11.30 5.44
N PHE A 153 8.54 11.83 6.11
CA PHE A 153 9.94 11.61 5.72
C PHE A 153 10.52 10.26 6.16
N SER A 154 9.81 9.52 7.01
CA SER A 154 10.32 8.33 7.69
C SER A 154 9.75 6.99 7.16
N HIS A 155 9.06 7.02 6.01
CA HIS A 155 8.38 5.86 5.42
C HIS A 155 7.53 5.07 6.44
N ARG A 156 6.96 5.78 7.42
CA ARG A 156 6.20 5.19 8.53
C ARG A 156 4.78 4.89 8.09
N PRO A 157 4.13 3.90 8.73
CA PRO A 157 2.71 3.73 8.50
C PRO A 157 1.94 4.97 8.97
N THR A 158 0.82 5.23 8.32
CA THR A 158 -0.24 6.08 8.84
C THR A 158 -1.35 5.15 9.29
N ILE A 159 -1.76 5.24 10.55
CA ILE A 159 -2.78 4.36 11.12
C ILE A 159 -3.91 5.22 11.67
N PHE A 160 -5.12 4.99 11.19
CA PHE A 160 -6.32 5.64 11.68
C PHE A 160 -7.20 4.62 12.41
N VAL A 161 -7.51 4.89 13.66
CA VAL A 161 -8.46 4.10 14.46
C VAL A 161 -9.77 4.89 14.51
N ASP A 162 -10.79 4.38 13.87
CA ASP A 162 -12.17 4.88 13.97
C ASP A 162 -12.76 4.39 15.30
N ASP A 163 -12.73 5.27 16.29
CA ASP A 163 -13.09 4.98 17.68
C ASP A 163 -14.61 4.73 17.82
N GLU A 164 -15.43 5.27 16.92
CA GLU A 164 -16.88 5.12 16.93
C GLU A 164 -17.32 3.79 16.31
N ASN A 165 -16.69 3.37 15.21
CA ASN A 165 -17.06 2.16 14.49
C ASN A 165 -16.21 0.94 14.86
N GLY A 166 -15.16 1.13 15.66
CA GLY A 166 -14.27 0.04 16.07
C GLY A 166 -13.55 -0.58 14.87
N VAL A 167 -12.97 0.27 14.00
CA VAL A 167 -12.22 -0.17 12.82
C VAL A 167 -10.85 0.50 12.80
N LEU A 168 -9.81 -0.28 12.56
CA LEU A 168 -8.47 0.24 12.28
C LEU A 168 -8.21 0.19 10.79
N TYR A 169 -7.66 1.28 10.26
CA TYR A 169 -7.20 1.42 8.90
C TYR A 169 -5.70 1.71 8.93
N PHE A 170 -4.93 0.86 8.26
CA PHE A 170 -3.48 0.97 8.15
C PHE A 170 -3.11 1.24 6.71
N GLN A 171 -2.21 2.20 6.50
CA GLN A 171 -1.55 2.40 5.23
C GLN A 171 -0.06 2.68 5.39
N MET A 172 0.73 2.20 4.46
CA MET A 172 2.16 2.47 4.38
C MET A 172 2.59 2.41 2.91
N THR A 173 3.29 3.44 2.48
CA THR A 173 3.98 3.51 1.19
C THR A 173 5.44 3.85 1.42
N ASP A 174 6.32 3.38 0.55
CA ASP A 174 7.71 3.85 0.49
C ASP A 174 7.86 5.09 -0.41
#